data_AF-A0A9E2Z5R2-F1
#
_entry.id   AF-A0A9E2Z5R2-F1
#
_cell.length_a   1.000
_cell.length_b   1.000
_cell.length_c   1.000
_cell.angle_alpha   90.00
_cell.angle_beta   90.00
_cell.angle_gamma   90.00
#
_symmetry.space_group_name_H-M   'P 1'
#
loop_
_entity.id
_entity.type
_entity.pdbx_description
1 polymer ?
#
loop_
_entity_poly.entity_id
_entity_poly.type
_entity_poly.pdbx_seq_one_letter_code
_entity_poly.pdbx_strand_id
1 'polypeptide(L)'
;MRRETSRPRPDWRRLVAEQGLVFGTPSMGAGGAQRPYWDESAHYVLGLDEVLSMEADVELLHSMCLDAVDTVVTTERYADFGIAEWLWPAIAESWKRRDPHLYGRFDLRYDGSGPAKLLEYNADTPTSLLEASVIQWNWKSDLFDEDDQWNSIHEKLIDRWREIGTLLPHNELHFTWSSADT
;
A
#
# COMPACT_ATOMS: atom_id res chain seq x y z
N MET A 1 10.69 -5.63 -16.00
CA MET A 1 10.47 -6.38 -14.76
C MET A 1 10.91 -7.80 -15.04
N ARG A 2 11.79 -8.36 -14.22
CA ARG A 2 12.29 -9.73 -14.40
C ARG A 2 12.17 -10.49 -13.09
N ARG A 3 11.58 -11.68 -13.14
CA ARG A 3 11.53 -12.58 -11.99
C ARG A 3 12.87 -13.30 -11.85
N GLU A 4 13.44 -13.26 -10.66
CA GLU A 4 14.61 -14.02 -10.28
C GLU A 4 14.27 -15.04 -9.20
N THR A 5 15.11 -16.05 -9.06
CA THR A 5 15.03 -17.05 -7.99
C THR A 5 16.20 -16.86 -7.05
N SER A 6 15.92 -16.92 -5.75
CA SER A 6 16.92 -16.77 -4.68
C SER A 6 16.85 -17.98 -3.75
N ARG A 7 17.96 -18.29 -3.08
CA ARG A 7 17.93 -19.24 -1.97
C ARG A 7 17.39 -18.51 -0.75
N PRO A 8 16.29 -18.97 -0.11
CA PRO A 8 15.81 -18.38 1.13
C PRO A 8 16.90 -18.36 2.21
N ARG A 9 16.93 -17.30 3.03
CA ARG A 9 17.87 -17.22 4.15
C ARG A 9 17.65 -18.38 5.13
N PRO A 10 18.71 -18.90 5.77
CA PRO A 10 18.55 -19.77 6.92
C PRO A 10 17.67 -19.09 7.98
N ASP A 11 16.76 -19.85 8.59
CA ASP A 11 15.85 -19.36 9.64
C ASP A 11 14.99 -18.14 9.27
N TRP A 12 14.73 -17.88 7.98
CA TRP A 12 13.99 -16.69 7.52
C TRP A 12 12.65 -16.50 8.25
N ARG A 13 11.94 -17.59 8.58
CA ARG A 13 10.66 -17.53 9.31
C ARG A 13 10.82 -16.89 10.69
N ARG A 14 11.91 -17.22 11.39
CA ARG A 14 12.23 -16.65 12.69
C ARG A 14 12.57 -15.17 12.55
N LEU A 15 13.42 -14.82 11.56
CA LEU A 15 13.81 -13.44 11.29
C LEU A 15 12.59 -12.55 10.98
N VAL A 16 11.71 -13.02 10.11
CA VAL A 16 10.48 -12.32 9.71
C VAL A 16 9.52 -12.14 10.90
N ALA A 17 9.39 -13.16 11.76
CA ALA A 17 8.58 -13.07 12.97
C ALA A 17 9.17 -12.09 14.00
N GLU A 18 10.50 -12.07 14.17
CA GLU A 18 11.21 -11.11 15.03
C GLU A 18 11.08 -9.66 14.54
N GLN A 19 10.88 -9.46 13.23
CA GLN A 19 10.59 -8.16 12.63
C GLN A 19 9.10 -7.76 12.75
N GLY A 20 8.27 -8.60 13.36
CA GLY A 20 6.87 -8.31 13.68
C GLY A 20 5.85 -8.91 12.73
N LEU A 21 6.25 -9.58 11.64
CA LEU A 21 5.31 -10.27 10.76
C LEU A 21 4.96 -11.63 11.35
N VAL A 22 4.02 -11.61 12.30
CA VAL A 22 3.61 -12.77 13.12
C VAL A 22 2.29 -13.41 12.68
N PHE A 23 1.69 -12.92 11.59
CA PHE A 23 0.43 -13.41 11.04
C PHE A 23 0.62 -14.08 9.68
N GLY A 24 -0.46 -14.68 9.15
CA GLY A 24 -0.51 -15.17 7.77
C GLY A 24 0.28 -16.46 7.49
N THR A 25 0.89 -17.13 8.47
CA THR A 25 1.79 -18.26 8.18
C THR A 25 1.23 -19.62 8.65
N PRO A 26 0.97 -20.59 7.74
CA PRO A 26 0.97 -20.50 6.28
C PRO A 26 -0.31 -19.86 5.72
N SER A 27 -0.19 -19.23 4.55
CA SER A 27 -1.33 -18.76 3.77
C SER A 27 -1.95 -19.93 2.99
N MET A 28 -3.19 -19.76 2.55
CA MET A 28 -3.84 -20.71 1.65
C MET A 28 -3.67 -20.25 0.19
N GLY A 29 -3.25 -21.16 -0.69
CA GLY A 29 -3.18 -20.97 -2.13
C GLY A 29 -4.42 -21.49 -2.84
N ALA A 30 -4.40 -21.44 -4.18
CA ALA A 30 -5.46 -22.01 -5.01
C ALA A 30 -5.65 -23.51 -4.70
N GLY A 31 -6.90 -23.95 -4.52
CA GLY A 31 -7.22 -25.33 -4.16
C GLY A 31 -6.94 -25.69 -2.69
N GLY A 32 -6.68 -24.71 -1.82
CA GLY A 32 -6.48 -24.95 -0.38
C GLY A 32 -5.09 -25.49 -0.02
N ALA A 33 -4.16 -25.53 -0.97
CA ALA A 33 -2.77 -25.90 -0.69
C ALA A 33 -2.10 -24.83 0.18
N GLN A 34 -1.31 -25.25 1.17
CA GLN A 34 -0.51 -24.31 1.95
C GLN A 34 0.54 -23.65 1.07
N ARG A 35 0.66 -22.32 1.19
CA ARG A 35 1.73 -21.54 0.58
C ARG A 35 2.37 -20.61 1.61
N PRO A 36 3.66 -20.29 1.47
CA PRO A 36 4.26 -19.23 2.28
C PRO A 36 3.52 -17.91 2.04
N TYR A 37 3.29 -17.15 3.11
CA TYR A 37 2.77 -15.79 3.00
C TYR A 37 3.86 -14.83 2.53
N TRP A 38 5.02 -14.91 3.18
CA TRP A 38 6.27 -14.31 2.73
C TRP A 38 7.16 -15.37 2.06
N ASP A 39 7.60 -15.15 0.83
CA ASP A 39 8.39 -16.11 0.05
C ASP A 39 9.71 -15.49 -0.45
N GLU A 40 10.83 -15.95 0.11
CA GLU A 40 12.17 -15.50 -0.29
C GLU A 40 12.77 -16.31 -1.46
N SER A 41 12.05 -17.30 -1.98
CA SER A 41 12.55 -18.16 -3.07
C SER A 41 12.56 -17.45 -4.44
N ALA A 42 11.87 -16.32 -4.53
CA ALA A 42 11.84 -15.49 -5.72
C ALA A 42 11.59 -14.02 -5.40
N HIS A 43 12.05 -13.16 -6.29
CA HIS A 43 11.83 -11.73 -6.23
C HIS A 43 11.77 -11.16 -7.66
N TYR A 44 11.33 -9.91 -7.78
CA TYR A 44 11.31 -9.20 -9.05
C TYR A 44 12.35 -8.09 -9.03
N VAL A 45 13.13 -8.02 -10.11
CA VAL A 45 14.09 -6.96 -10.37
C VAL A 45 13.51 -6.03 -11.42
N LEU A 46 13.61 -4.73 -11.17
CA LEU A 46 13.10 -3.68 -12.04
C LEU A 46 14.24 -2.75 -12.41
N GLY A 47 14.27 -2.32 -13.68
CA GLY A 47 15.17 -1.25 -14.10
C GLY A 47 14.70 0.11 -13.58
N LEU A 48 15.63 1.05 -13.43
CA LEU A 48 15.30 2.42 -12.99
C LEU A 48 14.27 3.09 -13.91
N ASP A 49 14.38 2.92 -15.23
CA ASP A 49 13.41 3.48 -16.18
C ASP A 49 12.00 2.92 -15.97
N GLU A 50 11.87 1.66 -15.56
CA GLU A 50 10.59 1.03 -15.24
C GLU A 50 10.01 1.61 -13.96
N VAL A 51 10.84 1.76 -12.93
CA VAL A 51 10.49 2.40 -11.66
C VAL A 51 9.95 3.81 -11.89
N LEU A 52 10.71 4.65 -12.60
CA LEU A 52 10.32 6.04 -12.89
C LEU A 52 9.02 6.10 -13.71
N SER A 53 8.84 5.19 -14.67
CA SER A 53 7.60 5.12 -15.45
C SER A 53 6.39 4.77 -14.57
N MET A 54 6.52 3.81 -13.66
CA MET A 54 5.42 3.41 -12.78
C MET A 54 5.13 4.47 -11.72
N GLU A 55 6.13 5.21 -11.24
CA GLU A 55 5.91 6.36 -10.36
C GLU A 55 5.05 7.42 -11.05
N ALA A 56 5.37 7.76 -12.30
CA ALA A 56 4.57 8.69 -13.09
C ALA A 56 3.14 8.18 -13.33
N ASP A 57 2.98 6.88 -13.61
CA ASP A 57 1.65 6.26 -13.75
C ASP A 57 0.84 6.37 -12.45
N VAL A 58 1.44 6.06 -11.29
CA VAL A 58 0.78 6.11 -9.98
C VAL A 58 0.40 7.54 -9.58
N GLU A 59 1.25 8.53 -9.85
CA GLU A 59 0.95 9.95 -9.60
C GLU A 59 -0.25 10.44 -10.45
N LEU A 60 -0.26 10.06 -11.73
CA LEU A 60 -1.38 10.37 -12.62
C LEU A 60 -2.67 9.68 -12.16
N LEU A 61 -2.61 8.40 -11.83
CA LEU A 61 -3.76 7.64 -11.34
C LEU A 61 -4.33 8.24 -10.05
N HIS A 62 -3.47 8.65 -9.11
CA HIS A 62 -3.92 9.31 -7.89
C HIS A 62 -4.67 10.62 -8.18
N SER A 63 -4.13 11.46 -9.07
CA SER A 63 -4.78 12.71 -9.46
C SER A 63 -6.14 12.46 -10.13
N MET A 64 -6.22 11.47 -11.04
CA MET A 64 -7.49 11.06 -11.66
C MET A 64 -8.51 10.56 -10.64
N CYS A 65 -8.08 9.83 -9.60
CA CYS A 65 -8.96 9.40 -8.51
C CYS A 65 -9.49 10.59 -7.71
N LEU A 66 -8.65 11.59 -7.40
CA LEU A 66 -9.11 12.80 -6.70
C LEU A 66 -10.09 13.61 -7.55
N ASP A 67 -9.85 13.75 -8.85
CA ASP A 67 -10.78 14.42 -9.77
C ASP A 67 -12.13 13.70 -9.87
N ALA A 68 -12.11 12.36 -9.84
CA ALA A 68 -13.31 11.55 -9.79
C ALA A 68 -14.09 11.78 -8.49
N VAL A 69 -13.41 11.83 -7.33
CA VAL A 69 -14.05 12.16 -6.04
C VAL A 69 -14.65 13.56 -6.07
N ASP A 70 -13.91 14.55 -6.59
CA ASP A 70 -14.39 15.93 -6.73
C ASP A 70 -15.67 15.98 -7.56
N THR A 71 -15.70 15.28 -8.69
CA THR A 71 -16.89 15.18 -9.54
C THR A 71 -18.06 14.57 -8.77
N VAL A 72 -17.85 13.48 -8.03
CA VAL A 72 -18.92 12.82 -7.25
C VAL A 72 -19.47 13.75 -6.18
N VAL A 73 -18.59 14.46 -5.46
CA VAL A 73 -18.97 15.37 -4.38
C VAL A 73 -19.72 16.59 -4.91
N THR A 74 -19.19 17.23 -5.95
CA THR A 74 -19.73 18.50 -6.49
C THR A 74 -21.01 18.32 -7.32
N THR A 75 -21.23 17.11 -7.85
CA THR A 75 -22.46 16.76 -8.58
C THR A 75 -23.43 15.90 -7.77
N GLU A 76 -23.17 15.72 -6.47
CA GLU A 76 -24.00 14.98 -5.51
C GLU A 76 -24.33 13.53 -5.92
N ARG A 77 -23.39 12.85 -6.61
CA ARG A 77 -23.58 11.48 -7.15
C ARG A 77 -23.33 10.36 -6.14
N TYR A 78 -23.47 10.64 -4.85
CA TYR A 78 -23.21 9.67 -3.78
C TYR A 78 -24.05 8.39 -3.89
N ALA A 79 -25.30 8.52 -4.36
CA ALA A 79 -26.21 7.39 -4.55
C ALA A 79 -25.69 6.38 -5.58
N ASP A 80 -24.95 6.82 -6.61
CA ASP A 80 -24.36 5.94 -7.63
C ASP A 80 -23.29 4.99 -7.02
N PHE A 81 -22.74 5.38 -5.86
CA PHE A 81 -21.75 4.61 -5.10
C PHE A 81 -22.37 3.83 -3.93
N GLY A 82 -23.71 3.81 -3.82
CA GLY A 82 -24.41 3.12 -2.74
C GLY A 82 -24.20 3.73 -1.36
N ILE A 83 -23.75 4.99 -1.29
CA ILE A 83 -23.51 5.69 -0.03
C ILE A 83 -24.84 6.16 0.57
N ALA A 84 -25.08 5.85 1.84
CA ALA A 84 -26.32 6.25 2.52
C ALA A 84 -26.44 7.78 2.66
N GLU A 85 -27.65 8.31 2.44
CA GLU A 85 -27.93 9.77 2.37
C GLU A 85 -27.46 10.56 3.60
N TRP A 86 -27.58 9.97 4.79
CA TRP A 86 -27.18 10.61 6.04
C TRP A 86 -25.65 10.85 6.14
N LEU A 87 -24.83 10.20 5.30
CA LEU A 87 -23.37 10.40 5.23
C LEU A 87 -22.97 11.53 4.28
N TRP A 88 -23.81 11.91 3.32
CA TRP A 88 -23.41 12.82 2.25
C TRP A 88 -22.90 14.18 2.76
N PRO A 89 -23.55 14.84 3.75
CA PRO A 89 -23.06 16.12 4.27
C PRO A 89 -21.66 15.99 4.91
N ALA A 90 -21.38 14.88 5.59
CA ALA A 90 -20.09 14.67 6.23
C ALA A 90 -18.96 14.49 5.20
N ILE A 91 -19.23 13.76 4.11
CA ILE A 91 -18.29 13.58 3.00
C ILE A 91 -18.02 14.92 2.31
N ALA A 92 -19.06 15.68 1.98
CA ALA A 92 -18.92 16.98 1.33
C ALA A 92 -18.08 17.96 2.18
N GLU A 93 -18.34 18.02 3.48
CA GLU A 93 -17.60 18.89 4.39
C GLU A 93 -16.15 18.43 4.59
N SER A 94 -15.89 17.11 4.63
CA SER A 94 -14.53 16.57 4.68
C SER A 94 -13.72 16.93 3.44
N TRP A 95 -14.31 16.76 2.25
CA TRP A 95 -13.69 17.13 0.98
C TRP A 95 -13.40 18.63 0.89
N LYS A 96 -14.36 19.46 1.30
CA LYS A 96 -14.23 20.93 1.33
C LYS A 96 -13.11 21.42 2.26
N ARG A 97 -12.95 20.78 3.43
CA ARG A 97 -11.83 21.06 4.35
C ARG A 97 -10.49 20.53 3.85
N ARG A 98 -10.50 19.65 2.85
CA ARG A 98 -9.33 18.87 2.40
C ARG A 98 -8.74 18.09 3.57
N ASP A 99 -9.59 17.38 4.30
CA ASP A 99 -9.13 16.52 5.39
C ASP A 99 -8.02 15.58 4.87
N PRO A 100 -6.91 15.41 5.61
CA PRO A 100 -5.75 14.73 5.09
C PRO A 100 -5.94 13.21 4.99
N HIS A 101 -5.46 12.62 3.91
CA HIS A 101 -5.23 11.17 3.79
C HIS A 101 -3.79 10.81 4.19
N LEU A 102 -3.58 9.63 4.75
CA LEU A 102 -2.27 9.16 5.17
C LEU A 102 -1.54 8.39 4.06
N TYR A 103 -2.15 7.33 3.53
CA TYR A 103 -1.59 6.52 2.46
C TYR A 103 -2.70 5.74 1.75
N GLY A 104 -2.40 5.21 0.58
CA GLY A 104 -3.27 4.33 -0.21
C GLY A 104 -2.45 3.24 -0.89
N ARG A 105 -3.10 2.15 -1.32
CA ARG A 105 -2.47 1.08 -2.10
C ARG A 105 -3.16 0.91 -3.44
N PHE A 106 -2.39 1.05 -4.52
CA PHE A 106 -2.85 0.69 -5.85
C PHE A 106 -2.55 -0.78 -6.15
N ASP A 107 -3.55 -1.48 -6.68
CA ASP A 107 -3.37 -2.79 -7.25
C ASP A 107 -3.29 -2.62 -8.77
N LEU A 108 -2.13 -2.95 -9.33
CA LEU A 108 -1.80 -2.69 -10.73
C LEU A 108 -1.53 -3.98 -11.49
N ARG A 109 -1.95 -4.02 -12.76
CA ARG A 109 -1.43 -4.97 -13.74
C ARG A 109 -0.29 -4.31 -14.51
N TYR A 110 0.89 -4.90 -14.40
CA TYR A 110 2.10 -4.46 -15.10
C TYR A 110 2.90 -5.67 -15.57
N ASP A 111 3.35 -5.65 -16.83
CA ASP A 111 4.12 -6.75 -17.44
C ASP A 111 5.54 -6.33 -17.87
N GLY A 112 5.96 -5.11 -17.53
CA GLY A 112 7.23 -4.53 -17.99
C GLY A 112 7.16 -3.90 -19.38
N SER A 113 6.00 -3.89 -20.04
CA SER A 113 5.80 -3.26 -21.34
C SER A 113 4.63 -2.26 -21.32
N GLY A 114 4.95 -0.99 -21.53
CA GLY A 114 3.97 0.10 -21.52
C GLY A 114 3.46 0.46 -20.11
N PRO A 115 2.42 1.29 -20.01
CA PRO A 115 1.96 1.84 -18.74
C PRO A 115 1.18 0.82 -17.90
N ALA A 116 1.32 0.93 -16.58
CA ALA A 116 0.57 0.13 -15.63
C ALA A 116 -0.93 0.35 -15.77
N LYS A 117 -1.72 -0.70 -15.53
CA LYS A 117 -3.19 -0.66 -15.59
C LYS A 117 -3.77 -0.79 -14.20
N LEU A 118 -4.55 0.20 -13.80
CA LEU A 118 -5.27 0.20 -12.53
C LEU A 118 -6.30 -0.93 -12.49
N LEU A 119 -6.20 -1.78 -11.47
CA LEU A 119 -7.23 -2.76 -11.12
C LEU A 119 -8.11 -2.20 -10.01
N GLU A 120 -7.49 -1.73 -8.91
CA GLU A 120 -8.19 -1.14 -7.78
C GLU A 120 -7.32 -0.13 -7.02
N TYR A 121 -7.97 0.79 -6.31
CA TYR A 121 -7.31 1.72 -5.39
C TYR A 121 -7.89 1.59 -3.98
N ASN A 122 -7.10 1.00 -3.08
CA ASN A 122 -7.42 0.87 -1.66
C ASN A 122 -7.01 2.14 -0.93
N ALA A 123 -7.93 3.11 -0.87
CA ALA A 123 -7.69 4.41 -0.25
C ALA A 123 -8.18 4.53 1.20
N ASP A 124 -8.95 3.56 1.69
CA ASP A 124 -9.59 3.59 3.01
C ASP A 124 -8.78 2.78 4.05
N THR A 125 -8.70 1.46 3.85
CA THR A 125 -8.00 0.53 4.76
C THR A 125 -6.94 -0.33 4.04
N PRO A 126 -5.97 0.30 3.35
CA PRO A 126 -4.87 -0.45 2.73
C PRO A 126 -4.08 -1.27 3.75
N THR A 127 -3.59 -2.43 3.32
CA THR A 127 -2.72 -3.32 4.10
C THR A 127 -1.35 -3.44 3.43
N SER A 128 -0.43 -4.23 4.01
CA SER A 128 0.91 -4.56 3.47
C SER A 128 2.04 -3.56 3.76
N LEU A 129 1.85 -2.60 4.68
CA LEU A 129 2.93 -1.67 5.08
C LEU A 129 4.13 -2.40 5.69
N LEU A 130 3.90 -3.33 6.62
CA LEU A 130 4.98 -4.00 7.34
C LEU A 130 5.86 -4.81 6.37
N GLU A 131 5.21 -5.55 5.49
CA GLU A 131 5.81 -6.40 4.47
C GLU A 131 6.68 -5.56 3.52
N ALA A 132 6.11 -4.50 2.94
CA ALA A 132 6.78 -3.72 1.90
C ALA A 132 7.83 -2.75 2.43
N SER A 133 7.71 -2.28 3.68
CA SER A 133 8.61 -1.26 4.24
C SER A 133 9.70 -1.83 5.16
N VAL A 134 9.38 -2.84 5.99
CA VAL A 134 10.32 -3.39 6.98
C VAL A 134 10.86 -4.74 6.56
N ILE A 135 9.97 -5.69 6.24
CA ILE A 135 10.39 -7.07 5.95
C ILE A 135 11.21 -7.11 4.66
N GLN A 136 10.71 -6.47 3.60
CA GLN A 136 11.40 -6.37 2.32
C GLN A 136 12.76 -5.66 2.46
N TRP A 137 12.82 -4.54 3.19
CA TRP A 137 14.06 -3.80 3.39
C TRP A 137 15.13 -4.64 4.08
N ASN A 138 14.79 -5.34 5.17
CA ASN A 138 15.73 -6.20 5.87
C ASN A 138 16.16 -7.40 5.02
N TRP A 139 15.23 -8.03 4.29
CA TRP A 139 15.54 -9.12 3.36
C TRP A 139 16.50 -8.68 2.25
N LYS A 140 16.20 -7.54 1.63
CA LYS A 140 17.04 -6.94 0.59
C LYS A 140 18.41 -6.61 1.16
N SER A 141 18.49 -5.93 2.30
CA SER A 141 19.76 -5.49 2.90
C SER A 141 20.69 -6.66 3.26
N ASP A 142 20.13 -7.80 3.66
CA ASP A 142 20.91 -8.99 4.01
C ASP A 142 21.47 -9.74 2.79
N LEU A 143 20.82 -9.67 1.63
CA LEU A 143 21.14 -10.49 0.44
C LEU A 143 21.65 -9.68 -0.75
N PHE A 144 21.30 -8.40 -0.82
CA PHE A 144 21.47 -7.49 -1.95
C PHE A 144 21.79 -6.08 -1.40
N ASP A 145 22.87 -6.00 -0.62
CA ASP A 145 23.31 -4.77 0.05
C ASP A 145 23.56 -3.60 -0.92
N GLU A 146 24.07 -3.91 -2.12
CA GLU A 146 24.34 -2.93 -3.18
C GLU A 146 23.10 -2.50 -4.00
N ASP A 147 21.97 -3.21 -3.89
CA ASP A 147 20.76 -2.86 -4.65
C ASP A 147 19.96 -1.75 -3.94
N ASP A 148 18.74 -1.44 -4.39
CA ASP A 148 17.78 -0.65 -3.62
C ASP A 148 16.38 -1.29 -3.70
N GLN A 149 15.47 -0.90 -2.82
CA GLN A 149 14.05 -1.16 -3.02
C GLN A 149 13.41 0.04 -3.71
N TRP A 150 12.46 -0.20 -4.60
CA TRP A 150 11.76 0.87 -5.30
C TRP A 150 11.02 1.81 -4.32
N ASN A 151 10.38 1.27 -3.29
CA ASN A 151 9.51 2.08 -2.44
C ASN A 151 10.27 2.84 -1.34
N SER A 152 9.74 4.01 -0.97
CA SER A 152 10.19 4.83 0.17
C SER A 152 9.08 4.94 1.23
N ILE A 153 8.36 3.84 1.46
CA ILE A 153 7.15 3.84 2.30
C ILE A 153 7.47 4.32 3.72
N HIS A 154 8.58 3.84 4.31
CA HIS A 154 8.92 4.18 5.69
C HIS A 154 9.18 5.68 5.85
N GLU A 155 10.04 6.24 5.01
CA GLU A 155 10.43 7.64 5.03
C GLU A 155 9.23 8.56 4.70
N LYS A 156 8.48 8.23 3.63
CA LYS A 156 7.30 9.01 3.23
C LYS A 156 6.19 8.97 4.29
N LEU A 157 6.01 7.86 4.99
CA LEU A 157 5.02 7.77 6.06
C LEU A 157 5.40 8.64 7.26
N ILE A 158 6.69 8.69 7.62
CA ILE A 158 7.20 9.59 8.66
C ILE A 158 6.96 11.06 8.27
N ASP A 159 7.33 11.44 7.06
CA ASP A 159 7.15 12.81 6.59
C ASP A 159 5.67 13.18 6.50
N ARG A 160 4.82 12.27 6.02
CA ARG A 160 3.39 12.50 5.97
C ARG A 160 2.77 12.66 7.36
N TRP A 161 3.20 11.87 8.35
CA TRP A 161 2.75 12.05 9.73
C TRP A 161 3.19 13.38 10.33
N ARG A 162 4.39 13.88 10.00
CA ARG A 162 4.84 15.21 10.41
C ARG A 162 3.94 16.29 9.85
N GLU A 163 3.56 16.20 8.57
CA GLU A 163 2.62 17.11 7.94
C GLU A 163 1.25 17.05 8.61
N ILE A 164 0.66 15.85 8.72
CA ILE A 164 -0.67 15.64 9.31
C ILE A 164 -0.72 16.12 10.76
N GLY A 165 0.36 15.89 11.53
CA GLY A 165 0.45 16.34 12.91
C GLY A 165 0.27 17.85 13.08
N THR A 166 0.64 18.66 12.07
CA THR A 166 0.41 20.12 12.11
C THR A 166 -1.05 20.52 11.87
N LEU A 167 -1.86 19.61 11.33
CA LEU A 167 -3.27 19.81 11.00
C LEU A 167 -4.21 19.28 12.09
N LEU A 168 -3.71 18.40 12.96
CA LEU A 168 -4.50 17.79 14.03
C LEU A 168 -4.67 18.74 15.22
N PRO A 169 -5.82 18.70 15.93
CA PRO A 169 -6.07 19.57 17.08
C PRO A 169 -5.21 19.21 18.31
N HIS A 170 -4.72 17.97 18.38
CA HIS A 170 -3.93 17.43 19.49
C HIS A 170 -2.80 16.54 18.97
N ASN A 171 -1.74 16.40 19.78
CA ASN A 171 -0.60 15.51 19.50
C ASN A 171 -0.83 14.09 20.01
N GLU A 172 -2.09 13.67 20.14
CA GLU A 172 -2.47 12.32 20.58
C GLU A 172 -3.19 11.61 19.43
N LEU A 173 -2.77 10.38 19.16
CA LEU A 173 -3.35 9.54 18.11
C LEU A 173 -3.76 8.20 18.72
N HIS A 174 -5.02 7.82 18.50
CA HIS A 174 -5.55 6.54 18.93
C HIS A 174 -5.60 5.59 17.73
N PHE A 175 -4.94 4.44 17.85
CA PHE A 175 -5.04 3.36 16.87
C PHE A 175 -6.14 2.40 17.30
N THR A 176 -7.08 2.13 16.40
CA THR A 176 -8.16 1.17 16.61
C THR A 176 -7.97 -0.03 15.69
N TRP A 177 -8.29 -1.21 16.20
CA TRP A 177 -8.31 -2.45 15.43
C TRP A 177 -9.50 -3.31 15.90
N SER A 178 -9.94 -4.24 15.05
CA SER A 178 -11.04 -5.14 15.33
C SER A 178 -10.62 -6.59 15.15
N SER A 179 -11.10 -7.48 16.02
CA SER A 179 -10.97 -8.93 15.87
C SER A 179 -12.17 -9.56 15.15
N ALA A 180 -13.07 -8.76 14.57
CA ALA A 180 -14.30 -9.25 13.94
C ALA A 180 -14.03 -10.13 12.69
N ASP A 181 -12.84 -9.98 12.09
CA ASP A 181 -12.44 -10.70 10.87
C ASP A 181 -11.47 -11.87 11.14
N THR A 182 -11.24 -12.24 12.41
CA THR A 182 -10.40 -13.39 12.83
C THR A 182 -11.21 -14.56 13.36
#